data_AF-A0A9R0Z3E7-F1
#
_entry.id   AF-A0A9R0Z3E7-F1
#
_cell.length_a   1.000
_cell.length_b   1.000
_cell.length_c   1.000
_cell.angle_alpha   90.00
_cell.angle_beta   90.00
_cell.angle_gamma   90.00
#
_symmetry.space_group_name_H-M   'P 1'
#
loop_
_entity.id
_entity.type
_entity.pdbx_description
1 polymer ?
#
loop_
_entity_poly.entity_id
_entity_poly.type
_entity_poly.pdbx_seq_one_letter_code
_entity_poly.pdbx_strand_id
1 'polypeptide(L)'
;MLAKTFSYPFCRKVREMVAVLDLDVLFYPCPQKGPTFRPKVLEMGGKKQFPYMVDPNTGVAMYESDDIIKYLADTYGDGTIPIMLSLGLFTTITAGLAMIWRIWKGSSYTVSKLPPQPIEIWAYEGSPFCKIAREALVELELPHLLHSCARGSPKRQEIFKKLGLFQVPYIEDPNTGVKMFESSEIVEYLKATYSLYPQ
;
A
#
# COMPACT_ATOMS: atom_id res chain seq x y z
N MET A 1 -0.34 -11.80 1.82
CA MET A 1 -0.10 -10.90 2.97
C MET A 1 -1.23 -9.88 3.08
N LEU A 2 -1.80 -9.71 4.28
CA LEU A 2 -2.85 -8.75 4.62
C LEU A 2 -2.20 -7.60 5.39
N ALA A 3 -1.90 -6.49 4.74
CA ALA A 3 -1.22 -5.37 5.38
C ALA A 3 -2.20 -4.21 5.62
N LYS A 4 -2.48 -3.93 6.88
CA LYS A 4 -3.32 -2.80 7.26
C LYS A 4 -2.47 -1.55 7.46
N THR A 5 -2.49 -0.65 6.48
CA THR A 5 -1.56 0.48 6.46
C THR A 5 -2.22 1.81 6.76
N PHE A 6 -1.53 2.56 7.62
CA PHE A 6 -1.74 3.97 7.85
C PHE A 6 -0.65 4.78 7.11
N SER A 7 -0.86 6.08 6.87
CA SER A 7 0.18 6.99 6.35
C SER A 7 1.19 7.32 7.44
N TYR A 8 1.93 6.30 7.90
CA TYR A 8 2.93 6.41 8.98
C TYR A 8 4.28 5.83 8.55
N PRO A 9 5.41 6.37 9.06
CA PRO A 9 6.76 5.87 8.77
C PRO A 9 6.91 4.34 8.88
N PHE A 10 6.32 3.71 9.88
CA PHE A 10 6.41 2.25 10.08
C PHE A 10 5.73 1.44 8.97
N CYS A 11 4.56 1.89 8.51
CA CYS A 11 3.87 1.25 7.38
C CYS A 11 4.64 1.44 6.07
N ARG A 12 5.32 2.58 5.90
CA ARG A 12 6.17 2.84 4.74
C ARG A 12 7.33 1.85 4.67
N LYS A 13 8.01 1.57 5.80
CA LYS A 13 9.11 0.59 5.82
C LYS A 13 8.68 -0.80 5.38
N VAL A 14 7.52 -1.27 5.86
CA VAL A 14 6.97 -2.57 5.45
C VAL A 14 6.66 -2.60 3.95
N ARG A 15 6.05 -1.53 3.40
CA ARG A 15 5.80 -1.43 1.95
C ARG A 15 7.08 -1.37 1.11
N GLU A 16 8.13 -0.74 1.62
CA GLU A 16 9.43 -0.74 0.98
C GLU A 16 10.03 -2.15 0.95
N MET A 17 9.92 -2.92 2.05
CA MET A 17 10.35 -4.32 2.07
C MET A 17 9.56 -5.19 1.09
N VAL A 18 8.24 -4.98 1.00
CA VAL A 18 7.39 -5.62 -0.02
C VAL A 18 7.87 -5.29 -1.44
N ALA A 19 8.33 -4.06 -1.67
CA ALA A 19 8.91 -3.66 -2.95
C ALA A 19 10.26 -4.33 -3.23
N VAL A 20 11.12 -4.45 -2.22
CA VAL A 20 12.43 -5.12 -2.31
C VAL A 20 12.27 -6.60 -2.66
N LEU A 21 11.32 -7.28 -2.04
CA LEU A 21 11.04 -8.70 -2.26
C LEU A 21 10.12 -8.98 -3.46
N ASP A 22 9.69 -7.93 -4.16
CA ASP A 22 8.75 -8.01 -5.28
C ASP A 22 7.47 -8.80 -4.98
N LEU A 23 6.94 -8.67 -3.76
CA LEU A 23 5.79 -9.45 -3.28
C LEU A 23 4.45 -8.82 -3.69
N ASP A 24 3.47 -9.68 -3.96
CA ASP A 24 2.09 -9.26 -4.14
C ASP A 24 1.34 -9.29 -2.81
N VAL A 25 0.74 -8.15 -2.45
CA VAL A 25 0.20 -7.93 -1.11
C VAL A 25 -1.16 -7.28 -1.18
N LEU A 26 -2.11 -7.87 -0.47
CA LEU A 26 -3.45 -7.32 -0.32
C LEU A 26 -3.46 -6.31 0.84
N PHE A 27 -3.57 -5.03 0.50
CA PHE A 27 -3.63 -3.95 1.46
C PHE A 27 -5.06 -3.65 1.85
N TYR A 28 -5.26 -3.41 3.15
CA TYR A 28 -6.52 -2.96 3.73
C TYR A 28 -6.27 -1.62 4.40
N PRO A 29 -6.54 -0.50 3.72
CA PRO A 29 -6.19 0.80 4.27
C PRO A 29 -6.88 1.08 5.59
N CYS A 30 -6.20 1.79 6.48
CA CYS A 30 -6.72 2.12 7.81
C CYS A 30 -6.51 3.61 8.13
N PRO A 31 -7.07 4.53 7.31
CA PRO A 31 -6.93 5.97 7.54
C PRO A 31 -7.47 6.39 8.92
N GLN A 32 -7.09 7.58 9.41
CA GLN A 32 -7.71 8.13 10.62
C GLN A 32 -9.21 8.25 10.42
N LYS A 33 -9.99 7.88 11.44
CA LYS A 33 -11.47 7.86 11.42
C LYS A 33 -12.09 6.87 10.43
N GLY A 34 -11.30 5.98 9.81
CA GLY A 34 -11.80 4.89 8.97
C GLY A 34 -12.68 3.91 9.78
N PRO A 35 -13.94 3.68 9.38
CA PRO A 35 -14.87 2.84 10.12
C PRO A 35 -14.67 1.34 9.89
N THR A 36 -14.03 0.92 8.79
CA THR A 36 -14.16 -0.46 8.29
C THR A 36 -13.08 -1.39 8.82
N PHE A 37 -11.81 -1.06 8.64
CA PHE A 37 -10.72 -2.02 8.88
C PHE A 37 -10.04 -1.86 10.24
N ARG A 38 -10.12 -0.68 10.85
CA ARG A 38 -9.56 -0.43 12.19
C ARG A 38 -10.20 -1.30 13.28
N PRO A 39 -11.54 -1.45 13.36
CA PRO A 39 -12.17 -2.36 14.33
C PRO A 39 -11.71 -3.80 14.12
N LYS A 40 -11.63 -4.26 12.87
CA LYS A 40 -11.14 -5.61 12.53
C LYS A 40 -9.70 -5.88 13.01
N VAL A 41 -8.84 -4.87 13.15
CA VAL A 41 -7.50 -5.08 13.75
C VAL A 41 -7.60 -5.36 15.24
N LEU A 42 -8.47 -4.62 15.92
CA LEU A 42 -8.70 -4.83 17.34
C LEU A 42 -9.24 -6.25 17.59
N GLU A 43 -10.14 -6.73 16.73
CA GLU A 43 -10.69 -8.09 16.82
C GLU A 43 -9.63 -9.17 16.58
N MET A 44 -8.78 -9.01 15.55
CA MET A 44 -7.81 -10.04 15.17
C MET A 44 -6.53 -10.04 16.02
N GLY A 45 -6.00 -8.88 16.39
CA GLY A 45 -4.73 -8.77 17.10
C GLY A 45 -4.82 -8.10 18.47
N GLY A 46 -6.03 -7.76 18.94
CA GLY A 46 -6.25 -7.24 20.29
C GLY A 46 -5.84 -5.78 20.52
N LYS A 47 -5.20 -5.11 19.54
CA LYS A 47 -4.75 -3.71 19.66
C LYS A 47 -4.94 -2.93 18.35
N LYS A 48 -5.31 -1.64 18.44
CA LYS A 48 -5.38 -0.72 17.29
C LYS A 48 -3.99 -0.19 16.88
N GLN A 49 -3.05 -1.11 16.67
CA GLN A 49 -1.67 -0.83 16.29
C GLN A 49 -1.43 -1.15 14.81
N PHE A 50 -0.56 -0.40 14.15
CA PHE A 50 -0.28 -0.53 12.72
C PHE A 50 1.22 -0.35 12.44
N PRO A 51 1.80 -1.08 11.47
CA PRO A 51 1.16 -2.08 10.62
C PRO A 51 0.77 -3.35 11.40
N TYR A 52 -0.24 -4.05 10.89
CA TYR A 52 -0.59 -5.40 11.29
C TYR A 52 -0.58 -6.26 10.04
N MET A 53 0.15 -7.37 10.09
CA MET A 53 0.33 -8.31 8.99
C MET A 53 -0.34 -9.63 9.33
N VAL A 54 -1.06 -10.19 8.36
CA VAL A 54 -1.43 -11.62 8.35
C VAL A 54 -0.87 -12.28 7.10
N ASP A 55 -0.19 -13.40 7.28
CA ASP A 55 0.31 -14.23 6.21
C ASP A 55 -0.52 -15.53 6.10
N PRO A 56 -1.37 -15.68 5.07
CA PRO A 56 -2.17 -16.87 4.90
C PRO A 56 -1.35 -18.11 4.54
N ASN A 57 -0.12 -17.96 4.01
CA ASN A 57 0.69 -19.10 3.58
C ASN A 57 1.26 -19.88 4.79
N THR A 58 1.55 -19.18 5.87
CA THR A 58 2.16 -19.74 7.09
C THR A 58 1.23 -19.68 8.30
N GLY A 59 0.13 -18.93 8.21
CA GLY A 59 -0.78 -18.64 9.33
C GLY A 59 -0.24 -17.61 10.32
N VAL A 60 0.92 -17.00 10.06
CA VAL A 60 1.53 -16.01 10.95
C VAL A 60 0.73 -14.71 10.94
N ALA A 61 0.47 -14.17 12.13
CA ALA A 61 -0.08 -12.83 12.31
C ALA A 61 0.73 -12.07 13.34
N MET A 62 1.18 -10.86 13.01
CA MET A 62 2.09 -10.11 13.89
C MET A 62 1.96 -8.58 13.73
N TYR A 63 2.43 -7.91 14.78
CA TYR A 63 2.65 -6.47 14.85
C TYR A 63 4.14 -6.16 14.70
N GLU A 64 4.50 -4.89 14.94
CA GLU A 64 5.85 -4.34 14.89
C GLU A 64 6.47 -4.36 13.50
N SER A 65 6.75 -3.18 12.95
CA SER A 65 7.24 -3.09 11.57
C SER A 65 8.58 -3.78 11.38
N ASP A 66 9.47 -3.74 12.38
CA ASP A 66 10.79 -4.33 12.28
C ASP A 66 10.72 -5.87 12.34
N ASP A 67 9.84 -6.43 13.17
CA ASP A 67 9.57 -7.88 13.21
C ASP A 67 8.92 -8.37 11.91
N ILE A 68 7.97 -7.59 11.36
CA ILE A 68 7.37 -7.89 10.04
C ILE A 68 8.43 -7.88 8.94
N ILE A 69 9.31 -6.88 8.90
CA ILE A 69 10.37 -6.80 7.89
C ILE A 69 11.32 -7.98 8.00
N LYS A 70 11.72 -8.33 9.23
CA LYS A 70 12.57 -9.49 9.48
C LYS A 70 11.88 -10.80 9.03
N TYR A 71 10.63 -11.00 9.42
CA TYR A 71 9.84 -12.14 8.99
C TYR A 71 9.78 -12.26 7.46
N LEU A 72 9.51 -11.14 6.77
CA LEU A 72 9.46 -11.12 5.30
C LEU A 72 10.82 -11.46 4.68
N ALA A 73 11.91 -10.92 5.22
CA ALA A 73 13.27 -11.22 4.77
C ALA A 73 13.61 -12.71 4.94
N ASP A 74 13.30 -13.27 6.11
CA ASP A 74 13.60 -14.66 6.47
C ASP A 74 12.74 -15.67 5.71
N THR A 75 11.47 -15.34 5.45
CA THR A 75 10.49 -16.26 4.84
C THR A 75 10.46 -16.20 3.32
N TYR A 76 10.59 -14.99 2.76
CA TYR A 76 10.40 -14.74 1.32
C TYR A 76 11.64 -14.17 0.63
N GLY A 77 12.69 -13.85 1.37
CA GLY A 77 13.96 -13.36 0.87
C GLY A 77 15.12 -14.31 1.19
N ASP A 78 16.31 -13.75 1.27
CA ASP A 78 17.57 -14.42 1.64
C ASP A 78 17.98 -14.13 3.10
N GLY A 79 17.06 -13.61 3.91
CA GLY A 79 17.32 -13.14 5.28
C GLY A 79 18.04 -11.78 5.35
N THR A 80 18.37 -11.15 4.21
CA THR A 80 19.00 -9.83 4.22
C THR A 80 17.96 -8.71 4.29
N ILE A 81 18.22 -7.74 5.16
CA ILE A 81 17.41 -6.53 5.27
C ILE A 81 18.27 -5.36 4.75
N PRO A 82 17.83 -4.63 3.72
CA PRO A 82 18.54 -3.45 3.25
C PRO A 82 18.89 -2.50 4.40
N ILE A 83 20.13 -2.02 4.46
CA ILE A 83 20.62 -1.21 5.59
C ILE A 83 19.76 0.04 5.85
N MET A 84 19.18 0.61 4.78
CA MET A 84 18.26 1.74 4.86
C MET A 84 16.96 1.44 5.63
N LEU A 85 16.51 0.18 5.63
CA LEU A 85 15.37 -0.29 6.41
C LEU A 85 15.76 -0.60 7.86
N SER A 86 16.98 -1.11 8.06
CA SER A 86 17.53 -1.44 9.37
C SER A 86 17.99 -0.23 10.19
N LEU A 87 18.29 0.92 9.58
CA LEU A 87 18.81 2.14 10.23
C LEU A 87 17.77 2.95 11.06
N GLY A 88 16.63 2.34 11.44
CA GLY A 88 15.70 2.95 12.38
C GLY A 88 15.04 4.26 11.87
N LEU A 89 14.67 5.16 12.79
CA LEU A 89 14.03 6.45 12.49
C LEU A 89 15.02 7.52 11.95
N PHE A 90 16.32 7.27 11.97
CA PHE A 90 17.34 8.24 11.56
C PHE A 90 17.27 8.61 10.08
N THR A 91 16.92 7.66 9.20
CA THR A 91 16.71 7.92 7.75
C THR A 91 15.36 8.59 7.46
N THR A 92 14.41 8.54 8.40
CA THR A 92 13.07 9.12 8.23
C THR A 92 13.07 10.63 8.50
N ILE A 93 13.92 11.11 9.41
CA ILE A 93 13.94 12.51 9.86
C ILE A 93 14.48 13.46 8.77
N THR A 94 15.53 13.07 8.03
CA THR A 94 16.10 13.91 6.95
C THR A 94 15.17 14.04 5.75
N ALA A 95 14.39 13.00 5.43
CA ALA A 95 13.34 13.04 4.41
C ALA A 95 12.06 13.75 4.87
N GLY A 96 11.84 13.90 6.18
CA GLY A 96 10.63 14.49 6.76
C GLY A 96 10.52 16.01 6.58
N LEU A 97 11.64 16.73 6.58
CA LEU A 97 11.68 18.21 6.45
C LEU A 97 11.14 18.72 5.11
N ALA A 98 11.38 17.99 4.01
CA ALA A 98 10.86 18.35 2.69
C ALA A 98 9.35 18.03 2.51
N MET A 99 8.74 17.29 3.45
CA MET A 99 7.38 16.77 3.32
C MET A 99 6.35 17.41 4.25
N ILE A 100 6.74 18.44 5.02
CA ILE A 100 5.86 19.15 5.98
C ILE A 100 4.54 19.60 5.33
N TRP A 101 4.57 20.07 4.08
CA TRP A 101 3.40 20.54 3.35
C TRP A 101 2.41 19.44 2.90
N ARG A 102 2.80 18.15 2.97
CA ARG A 102 1.95 17.01 2.54
C ARG A 102 1.50 16.09 3.68
N ILE A 103 1.78 16.44 4.95
CA ILE A 103 1.44 15.62 6.14
C ILE A 103 -0.06 15.25 6.19
N TRP A 104 -0.93 16.08 5.61
CA TRP A 104 -2.38 15.90 5.67
C TRP A 104 -2.95 14.94 4.61
N LYS A 105 -2.29 14.77 3.46
CA LYS A 105 -2.76 13.91 2.35
C LYS A 105 -2.52 12.43 2.67
N GLY A 106 -3.49 11.58 2.38
CA GLY A 106 -3.43 10.14 2.64
C GLY A 106 -3.72 9.73 4.09
N SER A 107 -4.07 10.68 4.96
CA SER A 107 -4.10 10.46 6.40
C SER A 107 -5.50 10.33 7.00
N SER A 108 -6.51 11.03 6.45
CA SER A 108 -7.88 11.01 6.98
C SER A 108 -8.84 10.30 6.04
N TYR A 109 -9.79 9.58 6.63
CA TYR A 109 -10.86 8.92 5.91
C TYR A 109 -11.77 9.93 5.20
N THR A 110 -12.13 9.62 3.96
CA THR A 110 -13.18 10.24 3.19
C THR A 110 -14.29 9.22 3.01
N VAL A 111 -15.54 9.63 3.27
CA VAL A 111 -16.68 8.72 3.21
C VAL A 111 -16.82 8.13 1.80
N SER A 112 -16.77 6.81 1.72
CA SER A 112 -16.76 6.06 0.48
C SER A 112 -17.66 4.83 0.55
N LYS A 113 -17.99 4.28 -0.62
CA LYS A 113 -18.58 2.94 -0.75
C LYS A 113 -17.46 1.91 -0.88
N LEU A 114 -17.57 0.80 -0.13
CA LEU A 114 -16.58 -0.27 -0.21
C LEU A 114 -16.79 -1.09 -1.49
N PRO A 115 -15.74 -1.37 -2.28
CA PRO A 115 -15.85 -2.25 -3.43
C PRO A 115 -16.05 -3.71 -2.99
N PRO A 116 -16.87 -4.51 -3.71
CA PRO A 116 -17.01 -5.95 -3.47
C PRO A 116 -15.70 -6.74 -3.62
N GLN A 117 -14.89 -6.38 -4.62
CA GLN A 117 -13.60 -7.00 -4.91
C GLN A 117 -12.46 -5.98 -4.77
N PRO A 118 -11.28 -6.38 -4.29
CA PRO A 118 -10.14 -5.46 -4.16
C PRO A 118 -9.70 -4.95 -5.54
N ILE A 119 -9.30 -3.69 -5.59
CA ILE A 119 -8.76 -3.06 -6.81
C ILE A 119 -7.33 -3.58 -7.02
N GLU A 120 -6.96 -3.96 -8.23
CA GLU A 120 -5.59 -4.34 -8.55
C GLU A 120 -4.78 -3.10 -8.91
N ILE A 121 -3.57 -2.97 -8.36
CA ILE A 121 -2.67 -1.85 -8.64
C ILE A 121 -1.25 -2.33 -8.85
N TRP A 122 -0.65 -1.97 -9.97
CA TRP A 122 0.78 -2.15 -10.24
C TRP A 122 1.52 -0.88 -9.82
N ALA A 123 2.32 -1.00 -8.76
CA ALA A 123 3.01 0.13 -8.15
C ALA A 123 4.21 -0.33 -7.31
N TYR A 124 5.01 0.64 -6.84
CA TYR A 124 6.05 0.39 -5.83
C TYR A 124 6.28 1.64 -4.97
N GLU A 125 6.83 1.47 -3.76
CA GLU A 125 6.88 2.54 -2.75
C GLU A 125 7.73 3.76 -3.19
N GLY A 126 8.81 3.52 -3.94
CA GLY A 126 9.75 4.57 -4.37
C GLY A 126 9.25 5.52 -5.47
N SER A 127 8.08 5.31 -6.07
CA SER A 127 7.54 6.21 -7.11
C SER A 127 6.61 7.29 -6.53
N PRO A 128 6.85 8.60 -6.81
CA PRO A 128 5.98 9.67 -6.34
C PRO A 128 4.57 9.60 -6.94
N PHE A 129 4.42 9.12 -8.18
CA PHE A 129 3.12 8.93 -8.83
C PHE A 129 2.31 7.80 -8.18
N CYS A 130 2.99 6.70 -7.81
CA CYS A 130 2.37 5.60 -7.07
C CYS A 130 1.89 6.06 -5.68
N LYS A 131 2.65 6.96 -5.04
CA LYS A 131 2.25 7.55 -3.77
C LYS A 131 0.93 8.34 -3.90
N ILE A 132 0.72 9.09 -4.98
CA ILE A 132 -0.51 9.85 -5.23
C ILE A 132 -1.73 8.91 -5.33
N ALA A 133 -1.66 7.87 -6.16
CA ALA A 133 -2.75 6.90 -6.29
C ALA A 133 -3.03 6.16 -4.96
N ARG A 134 -1.97 5.77 -4.25
CA ARG A 134 -2.09 5.13 -2.94
C ARG A 134 -2.73 6.04 -1.88
N GLU A 135 -2.42 7.33 -1.87
CA GLU A 135 -3.06 8.29 -0.97
C GLU A 135 -4.59 8.29 -1.17
N ALA A 136 -5.08 8.27 -2.41
CA ALA A 136 -6.51 8.18 -2.68
C ALA A 136 -7.12 6.83 -2.28
N LEU A 137 -6.46 5.71 -2.58
CA LEU A 137 -6.90 4.39 -2.11
C LEU A 137 -7.00 4.34 -0.58
N VAL A 138 -6.06 4.99 0.13
CA VAL A 138 -6.06 5.05 1.59
C VAL A 138 -7.14 5.95 2.14
N GLU A 139 -7.30 7.16 1.60
CA GLU A 139 -8.34 8.12 2.03
C GLU A 139 -9.74 7.53 1.85
N LEU A 140 -9.99 6.82 0.75
CA LEU A 140 -11.26 6.17 0.45
C LEU A 140 -11.41 4.79 1.10
N GLU A 141 -10.47 4.35 1.93
CA GLU A 141 -10.49 3.04 2.61
C GLU A 141 -10.69 1.86 1.64
N LEU A 142 -10.12 1.92 0.42
CA LEU A 142 -10.33 0.93 -0.65
C LEU A 142 -9.31 -0.22 -0.54
N PRO A 143 -9.75 -1.47 -0.30
CA PRO A 143 -8.86 -2.63 -0.38
C PRO A 143 -8.26 -2.77 -1.77
N HIS A 144 -6.97 -3.05 -1.83
CA HIS A 144 -6.27 -3.19 -3.10
C HIS A 144 -5.18 -4.25 -3.06
N LEU A 145 -5.10 -5.03 -4.14
CA LEU A 145 -4.01 -5.96 -4.37
C LEU A 145 -2.87 -5.18 -5.04
N LEU A 146 -1.78 -4.97 -4.30
CA LEU A 146 -0.56 -4.41 -4.87
C LEU A 146 0.19 -5.50 -5.61
N HIS A 147 0.34 -5.32 -6.91
CA HIS A 147 1.35 -5.99 -7.71
C HIS A 147 2.64 -5.16 -7.65
N SER A 148 3.58 -5.59 -6.82
CA SER A 148 4.85 -4.88 -6.72
C SER A 148 5.58 -4.94 -8.06
N CYS A 149 6.10 -3.80 -8.51
CA CYS A 149 6.84 -3.71 -9.77
C CYS A 149 8.04 -2.76 -9.64
N ALA A 150 8.83 -2.98 -8.59
CA ALA A 150 10.07 -2.24 -8.32
C ALA A 150 11.08 -2.35 -9.47
N ARG A 151 12.12 -1.51 -9.47
CA ARG A 151 13.14 -1.55 -10.52
C ARG A 151 13.81 -2.93 -10.55
N GLY A 152 13.80 -3.57 -11.71
CA GLY A 152 14.31 -4.94 -11.89
C GLY A 152 13.26 -6.04 -11.79
N SER A 153 12.03 -5.74 -11.37
CA SER A 153 10.95 -6.74 -11.30
C SER A 153 10.62 -7.33 -12.68
N PRO A 154 10.44 -8.67 -12.80
CA PRO A 154 10.01 -9.33 -14.04
C PRO A 154 8.58 -8.94 -14.44
N LYS A 155 7.72 -8.54 -13.48
CA LYS A 155 6.33 -8.10 -13.74
C LYS A 155 6.25 -6.88 -14.64
N ARG A 156 7.31 -6.08 -14.70
CA ARG A 156 7.40 -4.98 -15.67
C ARG A 156 7.33 -5.47 -17.10
N GLN A 157 7.95 -6.60 -17.39
CA GLN A 157 7.88 -7.22 -18.71
C GLN A 157 6.52 -7.85 -18.97
N GLU A 158 5.85 -8.38 -17.96
CA GLU A 158 4.49 -8.93 -18.08
C GLU A 158 3.49 -7.85 -18.49
N ILE A 159 3.52 -6.70 -17.80
CA ILE A 159 2.69 -5.53 -18.16
C ILE A 159 3.06 -5.04 -19.57
N PHE A 160 4.36 -4.93 -19.88
CA PHE A 160 4.79 -4.50 -21.20
C PHE A 160 4.30 -5.43 -22.31
N LYS A 161 4.35 -6.75 -22.10
CA LYS A 161 3.81 -7.73 -23.05
C LYS A 161 2.28 -7.62 -23.21
N LYS A 162 1.57 -7.31 -22.12
CA LYS A 162 0.11 -7.19 -22.10
C LYS A 162 -0.39 -5.90 -22.76
N LEU A 163 0.29 -4.78 -22.54
CA LEU A 163 -0.20 -3.42 -22.87
C LEU A 163 0.67 -2.69 -23.91
N GLY A 164 1.80 -3.26 -24.32
CA GLY A 164 2.77 -2.64 -25.24
C GLY A 164 3.58 -1.49 -24.61
N LEU A 165 3.29 -1.12 -23.36
CA LEU A 165 4.00 -0.09 -22.61
C LEU A 165 4.04 -0.45 -21.13
N PHE A 166 5.07 0.01 -20.43
CA PHE A 166 5.15 -0.09 -18.97
C PHE A 166 5.16 1.32 -18.37
N GLN A 167 4.14 1.59 -17.57
CA GLN A 167 3.99 2.83 -16.82
C GLN A 167 3.34 2.52 -15.47
N VAL A 168 3.70 3.29 -14.44
CA VAL A 168 3.16 3.14 -13.09
C VAL A 168 2.79 4.50 -12.49
N PRO A 169 1.73 4.60 -11.68
CA PRO A 169 0.81 3.51 -11.31
C PRO A 169 -0.10 3.09 -12.47
N TYR A 170 -0.51 1.82 -12.45
CA TYR A 170 -1.54 1.27 -13.32
C TYR A 170 -2.56 0.54 -12.44
N ILE A 171 -3.85 0.71 -12.70
CA ILE A 171 -4.92 0.03 -11.97
C ILE A 171 -5.77 -0.83 -12.90
N GLU A 172 -6.28 -1.92 -12.35
CA GLU A 172 -7.42 -2.65 -12.89
C GLU A 172 -8.49 -2.74 -11.80
N ASP A 173 -9.68 -2.20 -12.09
CA ASP A 173 -10.82 -2.28 -11.19
C ASP A 173 -11.78 -3.38 -11.65
N PRO A 174 -11.79 -4.56 -11.00
CA PRO A 174 -12.66 -5.66 -11.38
C PRO A 174 -14.14 -5.36 -11.16
N ASN A 175 -14.49 -4.33 -10.38
CA ASN A 175 -15.87 -3.99 -10.06
C ASN A 175 -16.53 -3.15 -11.17
N THR A 176 -15.74 -2.44 -11.98
CA THR A 176 -16.22 -1.59 -13.09
C THR A 176 -15.67 -2.00 -14.45
N GLY A 177 -14.63 -2.85 -14.49
CA GLY A 177 -13.91 -3.23 -15.70
C GLY A 177 -12.88 -2.19 -16.17
N VAL A 178 -12.71 -1.10 -15.42
CA VAL A 178 -11.82 0.01 -15.79
C VAL A 178 -10.36 -0.39 -15.65
N LYS A 179 -9.55 0.00 -16.64
CA LYS A 179 -8.10 -0.20 -16.68
C LYS A 179 -7.44 1.08 -17.11
N MET A 180 -6.58 1.68 -16.29
CA MET A 180 -6.00 2.98 -16.60
C MET A 180 -4.63 3.21 -15.98
N PHE A 181 -3.86 4.07 -16.64
CA PHE A 181 -2.62 4.65 -16.13
C PHE A 181 -2.90 6.04 -15.55
N GLU A 182 -1.85 6.83 -15.37
CA GLU A 182 -1.87 8.23 -14.92
C GLU A 182 -2.41 8.45 -13.52
N SER A 183 -1.51 8.83 -12.60
CA SER A 183 -1.88 8.95 -11.19
C SER A 183 -2.97 9.98 -10.91
N SER A 184 -3.07 11.07 -11.68
CA SER A 184 -4.14 12.07 -11.52
C SER A 184 -5.50 11.52 -11.95
N GLU A 185 -5.55 10.87 -13.12
CA GLU A 185 -6.78 10.26 -13.65
C GLU A 185 -7.27 9.13 -12.75
N ILE A 186 -6.35 8.31 -12.21
CA ILE A 186 -6.66 7.29 -11.20
C ILE A 186 -7.33 7.93 -9.97
N VAL A 187 -6.80 9.03 -9.46
CA VAL A 187 -7.40 9.70 -8.28
C VAL A 187 -8.80 10.23 -8.60
N GLU A 188 -8.97 10.87 -9.75
CA GLU A 188 -10.27 11.39 -10.21
C GLU A 188 -11.28 10.26 -10.36
N TYR A 189 -10.89 9.16 -11.01
CA TYR A 189 -11.69 7.96 -11.17
C TYR A 189 -12.11 7.35 -9.83
N LEU A 190 -11.15 7.12 -8.92
CA LEU A 190 -11.43 6.50 -7.62
C LEU A 190 -12.41 7.36 -6.81
N LYS A 191 -12.23 8.68 -6.83
CA LYS A 191 -13.14 9.62 -6.16
C LYS A 191 -14.51 9.62 -6.81
N ALA A 192 -14.61 9.79 -8.12
CA ALA A 192 -15.89 9.82 -8.83
C ALA A 192 -16.67 8.50 -8.66
N THR A 193 -15.96 7.38 -8.62
CA THR A 193 -16.57 6.06 -8.51
C THR A 193 -16.96 5.72 -7.08
N TYR A 194 -16.07 5.94 -6.10
CA TYR A 194 -16.24 5.39 -4.75
C TYR A 194 -16.53 6.43 -3.66
N SER A 195 -16.22 7.71 -3.86
CA SER A 195 -16.57 8.75 -2.88
C SER A 195 -18.09 8.93 -2.84
N LEU A 196 -18.65 9.12 -1.64
CA LEU A 196 -20.06 9.49 -1.47
C LEU A 196 -20.30 11.01 -1.49
N TYR A 197 -19.23 11.80 -1.51
CA TYR A 197 -19.30 13.26 -1.64
C TYR A 197 -18.62 13.72 -2.93
N PRO A 198 -19.19 14.70 -3.66
CA PRO A 198 -18.47 15.41 -4.72
C PRO A 198 -17.24 16.09 -4.12
N GLN A 199 -16.11 16.01 -4.82
CA GLN A 199 -14.83 16.59 -4.42
C GLN A 199 -14.46 17.73 -5.36
#